data_AF-A0A0P7DU55-F1
#
_entry.id   AF-A0A0P7DU55-F1
#
_cell.length_a   1.000
_cell.length_b   1.000
_cell.length_c   1.000
_cell.angle_alpha   90.00
_cell.angle_beta   90.00
_cell.angle_gamma   90.00
#
_symmetry.space_group_name_H-M   'P 1'
#
loop_
_entity.id
_entity.type
_entity.pdbx_description
1 polymer ?
#
loop_
_entity_poly.entity_id
_entity_poly.type
_entity_poly.pdbx_seq_one_letter_code
_entity_poly.pdbx_strand_id
1 'polypeptide(L)'
;MSPHEPEEPTARSESSPAAVPTSVTKTAGPRLPVKPGTPEGAQVPRILLVAILVVMAVLAWWEMPQQWALDFLDATLGQAFSAFAIAKGLNATISVLQSSTIDLQVFQVSPGEALDPANDMIERFSWVMFAATGSLALQKLLLGISGSLIIKVFASGACLLAALGLLTGSRQSADGVHPRQRWWQVAILRVALWGIALRFAVLSVALASGAAGQAFLDDSRDTQMAQLSVTQQQLAEVADKQVGGAHEERSWWQQFKGSMEGWVGGPITSVTQGFDAMTDKVIDLTMLFITQTVLFPLGFLWVVLRLLRGLARLK
;
A
#
# COMPACT_ATOMS: atom_id res chain seq x y z
N MET A 1 -99.53 -51.85 10.29
CA MET A 1 -99.15 -52.81 9.22
C MET A 1 -97.90 -52.25 8.57
N SER A 2 -96.77 -52.92 8.75
CA SER A 2 -95.41 -52.52 8.34
C SER A 2 -95.23 -52.44 6.81
N PRO A 3 -94.08 -51.93 6.34
CA PRO A 3 -93.00 -52.83 5.94
C PRO A 3 -91.62 -52.35 6.44
N HIS A 4 -90.88 -53.20 7.15
CA HIS A 4 -89.79 -54.05 6.66
C HIS A 4 -88.46 -53.30 6.44
N GLU A 5 -87.55 -53.45 7.42
CA GLU A 5 -86.09 -53.25 7.30
C GLU A 5 -85.48 -54.31 6.36
N PRO A 6 -84.17 -54.24 6.02
CA PRO A 6 -83.23 -54.94 6.93
C PRO A 6 -81.76 -54.40 7.01
N GLU A 7 -81.13 -54.81 8.12
CA GLU A 7 -79.68 -55.10 8.38
C GLU A 7 -78.66 -54.01 8.82
N GLU A 8 -78.34 -54.10 10.12
CA GLU A 8 -77.17 -53.67 10.92
C GLU A 8 -75.87 -54.45 10.56
N PRO A 9 -74.73 -54.38 11.31
CA PRO A 9 -74.09 -53.32 12.11
C PRO A 9 -72.55 -53.27 11.91
N THR A 10 -71.83 -52.34 12.55
CA THR A 10 -70.57 -52.71 13.25
C THR A 10 -70.22 -51.71 14.35
N ALA A 11 -69.93 -52.29 15.51
CA ALA A 11 -69.86 -51.69 16.83
C ALA A 11 -68.46 -51.19 17.24
N ARG A 12 -68.42 -50.34 18.27
CA ARG A 12 -67.65 -50.47 19.53
C ARG A 12 -67.85 -49.20 20.38
N SER A 13 -68.54 -49.27 21.53
CA SER A 13 -68.09 -49.74 22.86
C SER A 13 -67.05 -48.79 23.46
N GLU A 14 -67.49 -47.80 24.24
CA GLU A 14 -67.62 -47.80 25.71
C GLU A 14 -66.31 -47.49 26.46
N SER A 15 -66.29 -46.38 27.21
CA SER A 15 -66.19 -46.41 28.69
C SER A 15 -65.94 -45.02 29.29
N SER A 16 -66.78 -44.69 30.27
CA SER A 16 -66.64 -43.64 31.30
C SER A 16 -66.19 -44.34 32.61
N PRO A 17 -66.09 -43.74 33.83
CA PRO A 17 -65.90 -42.35 34.31
C PRO A 17 -64.83 -42.23 35.46
N ALA A 18 -64.79 -41.08 36.16
CA ALA A 18 -64.37 -40.85 37.58
C ALA A 18 -62.85 -40.64 37.88
N ALA A 19 -62.38 -39.79 38.81
CA ALA A 19 -62.95 -38.77 39.69
C ALA A 19 -61.81 -37.99 40.43
N VAL A 20 -62.20 -36.88 41.09
CA VAL A 20 -61.60 -36.20 42.26
C VAL A 20 -60.45 -35.18 42.04
N PRO A 21 -60.55 -33.95 42.62
CA PRO A 21 -59.59 -32.86 42.48
C PRO A 21 -58.52 -32.86 43.58
N THR A 22 -57.28 -32.51 43.22
CA THR A 22 -56.22 -32.17 44.18
C THR A 22 -55.60 -30.84 43.80
N SER A 23 -55.82 -29.87 44.66
CA SER A 23 -55.15 -28.58 44.70
C SER A 23 -53.64 -28.78 44.80
N VAL A 24 -52.90 -28.53 43.72
CA VAL A 24 -51.45 -28.35 43.77
C VAL A 24 -51.13 -26.88 43.53
N THR A 25 -50.73 -26.26 44.63
CA THR A 25 -49.98 -25.03 44.78
C THR A 25 -49.16 -24.61 43.56
N LYS A 26 -49.42 -23.38 43.13
CA LYS A 26 -48.60 -22.51 42.27
C LYS A 26 -47.14 -22.49 42.74
N THR A 27 -46.30 -23.38 42.21
CA THR A 27 -44.85 -23.24 42.26
C THR A 27 -44.41 -22.51 41.00
N ALA A 28 -44.02 -21.25 41.19
CA ALA A 28 -43.36 -20.47 40.17
C ALA A 28 -42.07 -21.19 39.76
N GLY A 29 -42.06 -21.79 38.57
CA GLY A 29 -40.82 -22.24 37.94
C GLY A 29 -39.87 -21.03 37.79
N PRO A 30 -38.54 -21.24 37.88
CA PRO A 30 -37.58 -20.16 37.74
C PRO A 30 -37.79 -19.50 36.37
N ARG A 31 -38.28 -18.26 36.39
CA ARG A 31 -38.28 -17.41 35.20
C ARG A 31 -36.81 -17.26 34.82
N LEU A 32 -36.41 -17.94 33.75
CA LEU A 32 -35.14 -17.67 33.09
C LEU A 32 -35.05 -16.15 32.91
N PRO A 33 -33.96 -15.50 33.35
CA PRO A 33 -33.81 -14.08 33.14
C PRO A 33 -33.92 -13.83 31.65
N VAL A 34 -34.90 -13.01 31.25
CA VAL A 34 -34.98 -12.43 29.91
C VAL A 34 -33.60 -11.85 29.64
N LYS A 35 -32.91 -12.43 28.64
CA LYS A 35 -31.59 -11.98 28.21
C LYS A 35 -31.74 -10.47 27.97
N PRO A 36 -31.05 -9.59 28.72
CA PRO A 36 -31.15 -8.15 28.51
C PRO A 36 -30.82 -7.91 27.04
N GLY A 37 -31.66 -7.11 26.38
CA GLY A 37 -31.56 -6.83 24.96
C GLY A 37 -30.11 -6.58 24.58
N THR A 38 -29.67 -7.22 23.50
CA THR A 38 -28.48 -6.76 22.79
C THR A 38 -28.57 -5.25 22.68
N PRO A 39 -27.56 -4.48 23.13
CA PRO A 39 -27.63 -3.03 23.03
C PRO A 39 -27.96 -2.71 21.56
N GLU A 40 -29.07 -2.00 21.35
CA GLU A 40 -29.38 -1.42 20.06
C GLU A 40 -28.17 -0.56 19.69
N GLY A 41 -27.31 -1.10 18.82
CA GLY A 41 -26.07 -0.45 18.43
C GLY A 41 -26.39 0.97 17.97
N ALA A 42 -25.61 1.93 18.46
CA ALA A 42 -25.84 3.35 18.27
C ALA A 42 -26.08 3.64 16.78
N GLN A 43 -27.35 3.89 16.42
CA GLN A 43 -27.72 4.15 15.04
C GLN A 43 -27.16 5.53 14.69
N VAL A 44 -26.18 5.57 13.78
CA VAL A 44 -25.64 6.84 13.26
C VAL A 44 -26.82 7.66 12.76
N PRO A 45 -27.06 8.88 13.29
CA PRO A 45 -28.24 9.64 12.92
C PRO A 45 -28.16 9.94 11.42
N ARG A 46 -29.26 9.67 10.70
CA ARG A 46 -29.35 9.80 9.24
C ARG A 46 -28.89 11.17 8.73
N ILE A 47 -29.15 12.21 9.51
CA ILE A 47 -28.72 13.60 9.26
C ILE A 47 -27.19 13.72 9.27
N LEU A 48 -26.50 13.07 10.21
CA LEU A 48 -25.03 13.04 10.24
C LEU A 48 -24.47 12.36 9.00
N LEU A 49 -25.10 11.27 8.53
CA LEU A 49 -24.65 10.56 7.33
C LEU A 49 -24.85 11.40 6.07
N VAL A 50 -25.97 12.14 5.97
CA VAL A 50 -26.19 13.13 4.91
C VAL A 50 -25.13 14.24 4.97
N ALA A 51 -24.85 14.78 6.15
CA ALA A 51 -23.83 15.80 6.33
C ALA A 51 -22.45 15.30 5.87
N ILE A 52 -22.05 14.08 6.26
CA ILE A 52 -20.80 13.45 5.81
C ILE A 52 -20.77 13.35 4.28
N LEU A 53 -21.82 12.83 3.63
CA LEU A 53 -21.84 12.68 2.17
C LEU A 53 -21.72 14.03 1.45
N VAL A 54 -22.39 15.07 1.95
CA VAL A 54 -22.34 16.41 1.36
C VAL A 54 -20.95 17.03 1.56
N VAL A 55 -20.39 16.96 2.77
CA VAL A 55 -19.04 17.47 3.06
C VAL A 55 -18.01 16.76 2.19
N MET A 56 -18.06 15.43 2.09
CA MET A 56 -17.12 14.66 1.26
C MET A 56 -17.28 14.96 -0.23
N ALA A 57 -18.51 15.21 -0.71
CA ALA A 57 -18.76 15.66 -2.08
C ALA A 57 -18.13 17.04 -2.34
N VAL A 58 -18.25 17.99 -1.41
CA VAL A 58 -17.61 19.32 -1.54
C VAL A 58 -16.09 19.19 -1.52
N LEU A 59 -15.53 18.42 -0.57
CA LEU A 59 -14.10 18.17 -0.47
C LEU A 59 -13.52 17.48 -1.70
N ALA A 60 -14.31 16.71 -2.46
CA ALA A 60 -13.85 16.08 -3.69
C ALA A 60 -13.46 17.10 -4.78
N TRP A 61 -13.96 18.33 -4.70
CA TRP A 61 -13.61 19.43 -5.61
C TRP A 61 -12.46 20.29 -5.11
N TRP A 62 -11.96 20.05 -3.90
CA TRP A 62 -10.78 20.73 -3.39
C TRP A 62 -9.51 20.15 -4.06
N GLU A 63 -8.79 20.99 -4.81
CA GLU A 63 -7.66 20.53 -5.65
C GLU A 63 -6.29 20.54 -4.96
N MET A 64 -6.06 21.48 -4.03
CA MET A 64 -4.78 21.66 -3.32
C MET A 64 -4.18 20.38 -2.72
N PRO A 65 -4.91 19.58 -1.91
CA PRO A 65 -4.35 18.34 -1.36
C PRO A 65 -3.91 17.35 -2.43
N GLN A 66 -4.61 17.32 -3.57
CA GLN A 66 -4.25 16.45 -4.67
C GLN A 66 -3.00 16.95 -5.39
N GLN A 67 -2.84 18.25 -5.55
CA GLN A 67 -1.64 18.85 -6.13
C GLN A 67 -0.41 18.55 -5.27
N TRP A 68 -0.50 18.78 -3.96
CA TRP A 68 0.59 18.44 -3.03
C TRP A 68 0.97 16.96 -3.10
N ALA A 69 -0.01 16.06 -3.12
CA ALA A 69 0.25 14.63 -3.27
C ALA A 69 0.95 14.28 -4.60
N LEU A 70 0.59 14.95 -5.69
CA LEU A 70 1.25 14.77 -6.99
C LEU A 70 2.68 15.31 -6.97
N ASP A 71 2.91 16.48 -6.39
CA ASP A 71 4.24 17.09 -6.28
C ASP A 71 5.19 16.19 -5.47
N PHE A 72 4.71 15.63 -4.35
CA PHE A 72 5.49 14.66 -3.56
C PHE A 72 5.81 13.39 -4.35
N LEU A 73 4.83 12.83 -5.06
CA LEU A 73 5.04 11.65 -5.89
C LEU A 73 6.02 11.94 -7.02
N ASP A 74 5.99 13.13 -7.62
CA ASP A 74 6.87 13.53 -8.72
C ASP A 74 8.31 13.73 -8.28
N ALA A 75 8.52 14.42 -7.16
CA ALA A 75 9.84 14.54 -6.55
C ALA A 75 10.42 13.16 -6.20
N THR A 76 9.62 12.32 -5.54
CA THR A 76 10.05 10.97 -5.12
C THR A 76 10.34 10.07 -6.31
N LEU A 77 9.52 10.13 -7.36
CA LEU A 77 9.71 9.35 -8.59
C LEU A 77 11.00 9.78 -9.31
N GLY A 78 11.27 11.09 -9.38
CA GLY A 78 12.51 11.62 -9.96
C GLY A 78 13.75 11.14 -9.19
N GLN A 79 13.71 11.16 -7.86
CA GLN A 79 14.78 10.64 -7.01
C GLN A 79 14.97 9.13 -7.21
N ALA A 80 13.90 8.33 -7.24
CA ALA A 80 13.98 6.89 -7.47
C ALA A 80 14.58 6.56 -8.85
N PHE A 81 14.17 7.30 -9.89
CA PHE A 81 14.70 7.14 -11.24
C PHE A 81 16.17 7.53 -11.32
N SER A 82 16.57 8.64 -10.68
CA SER A 82 17.97 9.05 -10.58
C SER A 82 18.81 7.97 -9.89
N ALA A 83 18.32 7.42 -8.78
CA ALA A 83 18.99 6.35 -8.04
C ALA A 83 19.17 5.09 -8.90
N PHE A 84 18.13 4.71 -9.64
CA PHE A 84 18.18 3.62 -10.61
C PHE A 84 19.23 3.86 -11.71
N ALA A 85 19.28 5.07 -12.27
CA ALA A 85 20.25 5.43 -13.29
C ALA A 85 21.69 5.39 -12.77
N ILE A 86 21.93 5.91 -11.56
CA ILE A 86 23.22 5.83 -10.87
C ILE A 86 23.62 4.37 -10.67
N ALA A 87 22.70 3.52 -10.18
CA ALA A 87 22.96 2.09 -10.00
C ALA A 87 23.36 1.40 -11.32
N LYS A 88 22.68 1.72 -12.44
CA LYS A 88 23.04 1.20 -13.76
C LYS A 88 24.38 1.70 -14.25
N GLY A 89 24.71 2.97 -14.00
CA GLY A 89 26.03 3.53 -14.29
C GLY A 89 27.13 2.79 -13.51
N LEU A 90 26.92 2.61 -12.20
CA LEU A 90 27.85 1.88 -11.33
C LEU A 90 28.05 0.44 -11.77
N ASN A 91 26.96 -0.28 -12.08
CA ASN A 91 27.02 -1.66 -12.57
C ASN A 91 27.84 -1.77 -13.88
N ALA A 92 27.67 -0.80 -14.79
CA ALA A 92 28.44 -0.77 -16.03
C ALA A 92 29.93 -0.49 -15.76
N THR A 93 30.23 0.49 -14.90
CA THR A 93 31.60 0.86 -14.53
C THR A 93 32.33 -0.29 -13.83
N ILE A 94 31.68 -0.98 -12.88
CA ILE A 94 32.27 -2.13 -12.18
C ILE A 94 32.58 -3.26 -13.16
N SER A 95 31.66 -3.56 -14.08
CA SER A 95 31.86 -4.59 -15.10
C SER A 95 33.10 -4.32 -15.99
N VAL A 96 33.34 -3.06 -16.35
CA VAL A 96 34.54 -2.65 -17.11
C VAL A 96 35.82 -2.86 -16.29
N LEU A 97 35.83 -2.46 -15.01
CA LEU A 97 36.97 -2.63 -14.12
C LEU A 97 37.29 -4.12 -13.87
N GLN A 98 36.27 -4.95 -13.67
CA GLN A 98 36.44 -6.39 -13.46
C GLN A 98 36.99 -7.08 -14.71
N SER A 99 36.44 -6.79 -15.90
CA SER A 99 36.91 -7.39 -17.16
C SER A 99 38.35 -7.01 -17.50
N SER A 100 38.77 -5.78 -17.22
CA SER A 100 40.15 -5.31 -17.47
C SER A 100 41.19 -5.95 -16.54
N THR A 101 40.74 -6.47 -15.40
CA THR A 101 41.63 -7.09 -14.40
C THR A 101 42.04 -8.51 -14.79
N ILE A 102 41.22 -9.19 -15.60
CA ILE A 102 41.45 -10.58 -16.02
C ILE A 102 42.66 -10.67 -16.99
N ASP A 103 42.98 -9.61 -17.73
CA ASP A 103 44.15 -9.55 -18.61
C ASP A 103 45.51 -9.41 -17.87
N LEU A 104 45.50 -9.05 -16.58
CA LEU A 104 46.71 -8.91 -15.75
C LEU A 104 46.99 -10.21 -14.98
N GLN A 105 47.17 -11.32 -15.72
CA GLN A 105 47.32 -12.68 -15.22
C GLN A 105 48.72 -12.97 -14.62
N VAL A 106 49.19 -12.13 -13.69
CA VAL A 106 50.50 -12.29 -13.01
C VAL A 106 50.35 -12.54 -11.51
N PHE A 107 49.15 -12.37 -10.93
CA PHE A 107 48.86 -12.69 -9.53
C PHE A 107 47.68 -13.67 -9.42
N GLN A 108 47.82 -14.74 -8.61
CA GLN A 108 46.78 -15.77 -8.39
C GLN A 108 45.56 -15.31 -7.58
N VAL A 109 45.48 -14.02 -7.23
CA VAL A 109 44.30 -13.42 -6.59
C VAL A 109 43.75 -12.45 -7.61
N SER A 110 42.66 -12.78 -8.30
CA SER A 110 42.01 -11.91 -9.27
C SER A 110 41.43 -10.70 -8.54
N PRO A 111 41.98 -9.47 -8.68
CA PRO A 111 41.44 -8.29 -8.00
C PRO A 111 39.97 -8.00 -8.36
N GLY A 112 39.47 -8.53 -9.48
CA GLY A 112 38.07 -8.40 -9.90
C GLY A 112 37.06 -9.14 -9.02
N GLU A 113 37.44 -10.29 -8.44
CA GLU A 113 36.57 -11.08 -7.53
C GLU A 113 36.39 -10.37 -6.18
N ALA A 114 37.36 -9.54 -5.78
CA ALA A 114 37.23 -8.71 -4.58
C ALA A 114 36.13 -7.63 -4.72
N LEU A 115 35.71 -7.31 -5.95
CA LEU A 115 34.65 -6.35 -6.23
C LEU A 115 33.25 -6.98 -6.32
N ASP A 116 33.16 -8.31 -6.35
CA ASP A 116 31.88 -9.03 -6.49
C ASP A 116 30.85 -8.67 -5.41
N PRO A 117 31.22 -8.54 -4.11
CA PRO A 117 30.25 -8.14 -3.08
C PRO A 117 29.61 -6.78 -3.35
N ALA A 118 30.38 -5.81 -3.84
CA ALA A 118 29.87 -4.48 -4.17
C ALA A 118 29.00 -4.51 -5.42
N ASN A 119 29.40 -5.27 -6.46
CA ASN A 119 28.60 -5.47 -7.67
C ASN A 119 27.23 -6.07 -7.35
N ASP A 120 27.19 -7.13 -6.54
CA ASP A 120 25.95 -7.79 -6.12
C ASP A 120 25.01 -6.83 -5.37
N MET A 121 25.56 -5.95 -4.51
CA MET A 121 24.76 -4.96 -3.79
C MET A 121 24.18 -3.91 -4.74
N ILE A 122 24.97 -3.44 -5.71
CA ILE A 122 24.51 -2.51 -6.74
C ILE A 122 23.42 -3.14 -7.62
N GLU A 123 23.56 -4.41 -7.99
CA GLU A 123 22.53 -5.12 -8.77
C GLU A 123 21.21 -5.19 -8.00
N ARG A 124 21.24 -5.60 -6.73
CA ARG A 124 20.06 -5.67 -5.86
C ARG A 124 19.42 -4.29 -5.66
N PHE A 125 20.23 -3.27 -5.43
CA PHE A 125 19.77 -1.90 -5.33
C PHE A 125 19.11 -1.42 -6.62
N SER A 126 19.70 -1.70 -7.78
CA SER A 126 19.09 -1.40 -9.08
C SER A 126 17.72 -2.06 -9.22
N TRP A 127 17.54 -3.31 -8.78
CA TRP A 127 16.23 -3.98 -8.77
C TRP A 127 15.23 -3.30 -7.85
N VAL A 128 15.65 -2.90 -6.64
CA VAL A 128 14.79 -2.19 -5.70
C VAL A 128 14.39 -0.82 -6.24
N MET A 129 15.31 -0.04 -6.80
CA MET A 129 15.00 1.28 -7.37
C MET A 129 14.06 1.17 -8.57
N PHE A 130 14.20 0.13 -9.39
CA PHE A 130 13.26 -0.15 -10.48
C PHE A 130 11.86 -0.44 -9.95
N ALA A 131 11.73 -1.31 -8.94
CA ALA A 131 10.46 -1.62 -8.30
C ALA A 131 9.84 -0.39 -7.61
N ALA A 132 10.65 0.42 -6.92
CA ALA A 132 10.25 1.67 -6.30
C ALA A 132 9.69 2.65 -7.33
N THR A 133 10.39 2.85 -8.45
CA THR A 133 9.95 3.71 -9.56
C THR A 133 8.61 3.22 -10.13
N GLY A 134 8.47 1.91 -10.38
CA GLY A 134 7.22 1.33 -10.85
C GLY A 134 6.05 1.51 -9.87
N SER A 135 6.30 1.30 -8.57
CA SER A 135 5.30 1.51 -7.51
C SER A 135 4.83 2.97 -7.44
N LEU A 136 5.77 3.92 -7.46
CA LEU A 136 5.47 5.35 -7.41
C LEU A 136 4.71 5.82 -8.66
N ALA A 137 5.13 5.34 -9.84
CA ALA A 137 4.42 5.63 -11.09
C ALA A 137 2.98 5.10 -11.07
N LEU A 138 2.77 3.89 -10.53
CA LEU A 138 1.43 3.33 -10.33
C LEU A 138 0.61 4.17 -9.35
N GLN A 139 1.19 4.61 -8.23
CA GLN A 139 0.51 5.49 -7.27
C GLN A 139 0.11 6.83 -7.90
N LYS A 140 1.01 7.46 -8.67
CA LYS A 140 0.73 8.69 -9.42
C LYS A 140 -0.42 8.49 -10.41
N LEU A 141 -0.41 7.38 -11.15
CA LEU A 141 -1.47 7.02 -12.10
C LEU A 141 -2.81 6.85 -11.38
N LEU A 142 -2.84 6.10 -10.27
CA LEU A 142 -4.06 5.89 -9.48
C LEU A 142 -4.61 7.21 -8.91
N LEU A 143 -3.73 8.08 -8.41
CA LEU A 143 -4.11 9.41 -7.91
C LEU A 143 -4.66 10.29 -9.04
N GLY A 144 -4.04 10.26 -10.22
CA GLY A 144 -4.51 10.98 -11.41
C GLY A 144 -5.87 10.50 -11.90
N ILE A 145 -6.08 9.18 -12.01
CA ILE A 145 -7.38 8.60 -12.38
C ILE A 145 -8.45 8.99 -11.35
N SER A 146 -8.13 8.82 -10.07
CA SER A 146 -9.04 9.16 -8.97
C SER A 146 -9.43 10.64 -9.02
N GLY A 147 -8.47 11.51 -9.31
CA GLY A 147 -8.63 12.95 -9.44
C GLY A 147 -9.30 13.45 -10.72
N SER A 148 -9.59 12.58 -11.69
CA SER A 148 -10.18 12.97 -12.96
C SER A 148 -11.58 13.58 -12.79
N LEU A 149 -11.94 14.48 -13.71
CA LEU A 149 -13.24 15.16 -13.69
C LEU A 149 -14.41 14.16 -13.74
N ILE A 150 -14.28 13.09 -14.53
CA ILE A 150 -15.30 12.03 -14.65
C ILE A 150 -15.54 11.37 -13.29
N ILE A 151 -14.47 10.98 -12.59
CA ILE A 151 -14.57 10.34 -11.27
C ILE A 151 -15.09 11.33 -10.22
N LYS A 152 -14.63 12.60 -10.23
CA LYS A 152 -15.13 13.66 -9.33
C LYS A 152 -16.64 13.85 -9.49
N VAL A 153 -17.12 13.98 -10.73
CA VAL A 153 -18.55 14.18 -11.04
C VAL A 153 -19.36 12.94 -10.65
N PHE A 154 -18.92 11.74 -11.01
CA PHE A 154 -19.63 10.50 -10.69
C PHE A 154 -19.70 10.26 -9.18
N ALA A 155 -18.58 10.40 -8.46
CA ALA A 155 -18.53 10.21 -7.01
C ALA A 155 -19.37 11.25 -6.27
N SER A 156 -19.28 12.53 -6.66
CA SER A 156 -20.09 13.61 -6.07
C SER A 156 -21.57 13.40 -6.36
N GLY A 157 -21.93 13.06 -7.60
CA GLY A 157 -23.30 12.77 -8.02
C GLY A 157 -23.90 11.59 -7.25
N ALA A 158 -23.15 10.49 -7.11
CA ALA A 158 -23.57 9.34 -6.30
C ALA A 158 -23.81 9.73 -4.83
N CYS A 159 -22.98 10.61 -4.26
CA CYS A 159 -23.15 11.10 -2.89
C CYS A 159 -24.37 11.99 -2.72
N LEU A 160 -24.62 12.90 -3.66
CA LEU A 160 -25.80 13.76 -3.63
C LEU A 160 -27.09 12.96 -3.83
N LEU A 161 -27.10 11.97 -4.73
CA LEU A 161 -28.22 11.05 -4.92
C LEU A 161 -28.46 10.20 -3.67
N ALA A 162 -27.40 9.68 -3.04
CA ALA A 162 -27.50 8.95 -1.78
C ALA A 162 -28.05 9.85 -0.66
N ALA A 163 -27.55 11.08 -0.54
CA ALA A 163 -28.02 12.07 0.43
C ALA A 163 -29.50 12.42 0.21
N LEU A 164 -29.94 12.63 -1.03
CA LEU A 164 -31.34 12.91 -1.36
C LEU A 164 -32.25 11.71 -1.06
N GLY A 165 -31.81 10.48 -1.36
CA GLY A 165 -32.53 9.26 -0.98
C GLY A 165 -32.67 9.13 0.54
N LEU A 166 -31.65 9.55 1.29
CA LEU A 166 -31.69 9.65 2.74
C LEU A 166 -32.55 10.81 3.25
N LEU A 167 -32.76 11.90 2.53
CA LEU A 167 -33.67 12.97 2.99
C LEU A 167 -35.14 12.67 2.65
N THR A 168 -35.40 11.99 1.54
CA THR A 168 -36.76 11.69 1.05
C THR A 168 -37.37 10.49 1.75
N GLY A 169 -36.59 9.42 1.96
CA GLY A 169 -37.09 8.23 2.65
C GLY A 169 -37.32 8.41 4.16
N SER A 170 -37.09 9.59 4.75
CA SER A 170 -37.51 9.89 6.14
C SER A 170 -38.95 10.38 6.18
N ARG A 171 -39.41 11.03 5.10
CA ARG A 171 -40.80 11.45 4.90
C ARG A 171 -41.70 10.30 4.46
N GLN A 172 -41.13 9.28 3.83
CA GLN A 172 -41.86 8.15 3.24
C GLN A 172 -41.97 6.91 4.16
N SER A 173 -41.65 7.05 5.45
CA SER A 173 -41.69 5.96 6.44
C SER A 173 -43.10 5.56 6.89
N ALA A 174 -44.15 5.98 6.19
CA ALA A 174 -45.51 5.46 6.33
C ALA A 174 -45.92 4.75 5.03
N ASP A 175 -45.90 3.42 5.05
CA ASP A 175 -46.78 2.50 4.31
C ASP A 175 -46.68 2.26 2.79
N GLY A 176 -45.61 2.61 2.06
CA GLY A 176 -45.64 2.41 0.58
C GLY A 176 -44.36 2.12 -0.22
N VAL A 177 -43.19 1.96 0.39
CA VAL A 177 -41.95 1.83 -0.42
C VAL A 177 -41.77 0.42 -1.00
N HIS A 178 -41.82 0.28 -2.33
CA HIS A 178 -41.55 -0.98 -3.01
C HIS A 178 -40.14 -1.53 -2.66
N PRO A 179 -39.98 -2.86 -2.46
CA PRO A 179 -38.70 -3.47 -2.07
C PRO A 179 -37.56 -3.19 -3.05
N ARG A 180 -37.88 -3.04 -4.35
CA ARG A 180 -36.93 -2.66 -5.41
C ARG A 180 -36.32 -1.27 -5.17
N GLN A 181 -37.10 -0.30 -4.72
CA GLN A 181 -36.63 1.07 -4.46
C GLN A 181 -35.68 1.11 -3.26
N ARG A 182 -35.97 0.35 -2.21
CA ARG A 182 -35.10 0.22 -1.04
C ARG A 182 -33.75 -0.41 -1.38
N TRP A 183 -33.74 -1.41 -2.26
CA TRP A 183 -32.50 -2.03 -2.75
C TRP A 183 -31.63 -1.04 -3.54
N TRP A 184 -32.21 -0.28 -4.48
CA TRP A 184 -31.48 0.74 -5.25
C TRP A 184 -30.88 1.85 -4.37
N GLN A 185 -31.61 2.32 -3.37
CA GLN A 185 -31.10 3.31 -2.41
C GLN A 185 -29.88 2.80 -1.64
N VAL A 186 -29.91 1.55 -1.19
CA VAL A 186 -28.77 0.90 -0.51
C VAL A 186 -27.61 0.69 -1.47
N ALA A 187 -27.88 0.30 -2.72
CA ALA A 187 -26.84 0.12 -3.74
C ALA A 187 -26.12 1.44 -4.04
N ILE A 188 -26.86 2.53 -4.30
CA ILE A 188 -26.29 3.87 -4.53
C ILE A 188 -25.49 4.35 -3.34
N LEU A 189 -26.00 4.17 -2.11
CA LEU A 189 -25.27 4.53 -0.89
C LEU A 189 -23.96 3.75 -0.78
N ARG A 190 -23.96 2.44 -1.04
CA ARG A 190 -22.75 1.62 -1.02
C ARG A 190 -21.73 2.08 -2.06
N VAL A 191 -22.18 2.33 -3.29
CA VAL A 191 -21.31 2.83 -4.36
C VAL A 191 -20.72 4.20 -4.00
N ALA A 192 -21.54 5.12 -3.46
CA ALA A 192 -21.09 6.43 -3.00
C ALA A 192 -20.01 6.32 -1.91
N LEU A 193 -20.27 5.50 -0.88
CA LEU A 193 -19.34 5.30 0.23
C LEU A 193 -18.04 4.64 -0.23
N TRP A 194 -18.11 3.58 -1.05
CA TRP A 194 -16.91 2.91 -1.57
C TRP A 194 -16.11 3.80 -2.51
N GLY A 195 -16.77 4.54 -3.40
CA GLY A 195 -16.11 5.44 -4.33
C GLY A 195 -15.37 6.58 -3.61
N ILE A 196 -16.02 7.23 -2.65
CA ILE A 196 -15.39 8.25 -1.82
C ILE A 196 -14.30 7.66 -0.94
N ALA A 197 -14.55 6.54 -0.26
CA ALA A 197 -13.53 5.90 0.57
C ALA A 197 -12.28 5.56 -0.24
N LEU A 198 -12.43 5.00 -1.44
CA LEU A 198 -11.31 4.69 -2.32
C LEU A 198 -10.55 5.96 -2.76
N ARG A 199 -11.27 7.00 -3.19
CA ARG A 199 -10.67 8.29 -3.59
C ARG A 199 -9.83 8.88 -2.47
N PHE A 200 -10.44 9.05 -1.31
CA PHE A 200 -9.75 9.67 -0.18
C PHE A 200 -8.71 8.75 0.45
N ALA A 201 -8.81 7.43 0.32
CA ALA A 201 -7.76 6.51 0.76
C ALA A 201 -6.47 6.72 -0.05
N VAL A 202 -6.56 6.72 -1.39
CA VAL A 202 -5.39 6.94 -2.26
C VAL A 202 -4.76 8.31 -1.99
N LEU A 203 -5.59 9.36 -1.91
CA LEU A 203 -5.13 10.71 -1.59
C LEU A 203 -4.46 10.80 -0.21
N SER A 204 -5.07 10.19 0.81
CA SER A 204 -4.55 10.22 2.18
C SER A 204 -3.23 9.47 2.30
N VAL A 205 -3.11 8.31 1.63
CA VAL A 205 -1.86 7.53 1.62
C VAL A 205 -0.74 8.32 0.94
N ALA A 206 -1.01 8.94 -0.20
CA ALA A 206 -0.01 9.74 -0.91
C ALA A 206 0.46 10.95 -0.08
N LEU A 207 -0.48 11.68 0.53
CA LEU A 207 -0.17 12.81 1.41
C LEU A 207 0.61 12.39 2.66
N ALA A 208 0.16 11.34 3.34
CA ALA A 208 0.81 10.86 4.55
C ALA A 208 2.23 10.34 4.25
N SER A 209 2.41 9.62 3.13
CA SER A 209 3.72 9.12 2.71
C SER A 209 4.64 10.26 2.30
N GLY A 210 4.13 11.27 1.58
CA GLY A 210 4.89 12.48 1.23
C GLY A 210 5.33 13.28 2.45
N ALA A 211 4.40 13.54 3.38
CA ALA A 211 4.70 14.25 4.63
C ALA A 211 5.70 13.48 5.50
N ALA A 212 5.58 12.16 5.60
CA ALA A 212 6.53 11.33 6.33
C ALA A 212 7.91 11.29 5.64
N GLY A 213 7.95 11.25 4.31
CA GLY A 213 9.20 11.37 3.54
C GLY A 213 9.92 12.67 3.84
N GLN A 214 9.21 13.79 3.75
CA GLN A 214 9.75 15.12 4.05
C GLN A 214 10.23 15.26 5.49
N ALA A 215 9.50 14.69 6.45
CA ALA A 215 9.83 14.83 7.86
C ALA A 215 11.01 13.95 8.31
N PHE A 216 11.23 12.79 7.67
CA PHE A 216 12.15 11.77 8.20
C PHE A 216 13.20 11.27 7.22
N LEU A 217 12.99 11.36 5.90
CA LEU A 217 13.81 10.66 4.91
C LEU A 217 14.52 11.59 3.91
N ASP A 218 13.94 12.74 3.56
CA ASP A 218 14.43 13.58 2.46
C ASP A 218 15.89 14.04 2.67
N ASP A 219 16.22 14.62 3.82
CA ASP A 219 17.58 15.10 4.11
C ASP A 219 18.63 13.98 4.02
N SER A 220 18.32 12.81 4.61
CA SER A 220 19.22 11.66 4.60
C SER A 220 19.38 11.10 3.19
N ARG A 221 18.28 10.98 2.45
CA ARG A 221 18.26 10.47 1.09
C ARG A 221 19.02 11.37 0.13
N ASP A 222 18.78 12.67 0.17
CA ASP A 222 19.43 13.63 -0.73
C ASP A 222 20.94 13.67 -0.47
N THR A 223 21.36 13.62 0.80
CA THR A 223 22.77 13.54 1.18
C THR A 223 23.44 12.27 0.64
N GLN A 224 22.79 11.12 0.82
CA GLN A 224 23.34 9.84 0.37
C GLN A 224 23.34 9.73 -1.15
N MET A 225 22.31 10.25 -1.83
CA MET A 225 22.25 10.32 -3.29
C MET A 225 23.37 11.19 -3.87
N ALA A 226 23.61 12.37 -3.29
CA ALA A 226 24.69 13.25 -3.71
C ALA A 226 26.05 12.56 -3.56
N GLN A 227 26.32 11.94 -2.40
CA GLN A 227 27.56 11.20 -2.17
C GLN A 227 27.73 10.03 -3.15
N LEU A 228 26.67 9.24 -3.38
CA LEU A 228 26.71 8.11 -4.30
C LEU A 228 26.98 8.56 -5.74
N SER A 229 26.39 9.67 -6.19
CA SER A 229 26.65 10.24 -7.52
C SER A 229 28.09 10.69 -7.71
N VAL A 230 28.70 11.30 -6.69
CA VAL A 230 30.12 11.71 -6.72
C VAL A 230 31.01 10.46 -6.83
N THR A 231 30.74 9.44 -6.02
CA THR A 231 31.49 8.17 -6.08
C THR A 231 31.34 7.50 -7.46
N GLN A 232 30.14 7.54 -8.05
CA GLN A 232 29.88 7.01 -9.40
C GLN A 232 30.70 7.73 -10.46
N GLN A 233 30.80 9.06 -10.39
CA GLN A 233 31.62 9.84 -11.32
C GLN A 233 33.11 9.55 -11.16
N GLN A 234 33.62 9.45 -9.93
CA GLN A 234 35.01 9.11 -9.66
C GLN A 234 35.38 7.72 -10.19
N LEU A 235 34.52 6.72 -9.97
CA LEU A 235 34.71 5.37 -10.49
C LEU A 235 34.68 5.35 -12.03
N ALA A 236 33.76 6.11 -12.65
CA ALA A 236 33.66 6.20 -14.09
C ALA A 236 34.91 6.82 -14.72
N GLU A 237 35.50 7.85 -14.11
CA GLU A 237 36.76 8.46 -14.56
C GLU A 237 37.93 7.48 -14.48
N VAL A 238 38.02 6.68 -13.40
CA VAL A 238 39.05 5.64 -13.25
C VAL A 238 38.88 4.56 -14.33
N ALA A 239 37.66 4.10 -14.57
CA ALA A 239 37.37 3.11 -15.60
C ALA A 239 37.71 3.62 -17.01
N ASP A 240 37.41 4.88 -17.32
CA ASP A 240 37.72 5.49 -18.62
C ASP A 240 39.23 5.60 -18.87
N LYS A 241 40.00 6.03 -17.85
CA LYS A 241 41.47 6.05 -17.90
C LYS A 241 42.07 4.67 -18.15
N GLN A 242 41.45 3.63 -17.62
CA GLN A 242 41.89 2.24 -17.82
C GLN A 242 41.67 1.77 -19.27
N VAL A 243 40.54 2.14 -19.89
CA VAL A 243 40.18 1.77 -21.27
C VAL A 243 40.99 2.58 -22.30
N GLY A 244 41.27 3.86 -22.02
CA GLY A 244 42.07 4.74 -22.90
C GLY A 244 43.56 4.40 -22.98
N GLY A 245 44.08 3.53 -22.10
CA GLY A 245 45.50 3.15 -22.03
C GLY A 245 45.98 2.12 -23.06
N ALA A 246 45.09 1.57 -23.89
CA ALA A 246 45.40 0.47 -24.82
C ALA A 246 46.31 0.83 -26.02
N HIS A 247 46.90 2.04 -26.08
CA HIS A 247 47.81 2.46 -27.16
C HIS A 247 49.27 2.72 -26.75
N GLU A 248 49.68 2.50 -25.50
CA GLU A 248 51.06 2.75 -25.03
C GLU A 248 51.71 1.53 -24.34
N GLU A 249 51.77 0.39 -25.00
CA GLU A 249 52.38 -0.85 -24.49
C GLU A 249 53.88 -0.73 -24.11
N ARG A 250 54.57 0.36 -24.43
CA ARG A 250 56.00 0.57 -24.09
C ARG A 250 56.21 1.48 -22.88
N SER A 251 55.24 2.32 -22.53
CA SER A 251 55.32 3.26 -21.39
C SER A 251 54.97 2.57 -20.07
N TRP A 252 53.98 1.67 -20.10
CA TRP A 252 53.54 0.93 -18.91
C TRP A 252 54.68 0.16 -18.27
N TRP A 253 55.53 -0.54 -19.04
CA TRP A 253 56.59 -1.39 -18.47
C TRP A 253 57.65 -0.59 -17.70
N GLN A 254 57.90 0.65 -18.10
CA GLN A 254 58.80 1.57 -17.39
C GLN A 254 58.14 2.14 -16.13
N GLN A 255 56.85 2.46 -16.19
CA GLN A 255 56.08 2.90 -15.03
C GLN A 255 55.87 1.80 -14.00
N PHE A 256 55.66 0.56 -14.45
CA PHE A 256 55.51 -0.60 -13.57
C PHE A 256 56.79 -0.89 -12.79
N LYS A 257 57.96 -0.84 -13.44
CA LYS A 257 59.25 -0.97 -12.75
C LYS A 257 59.48 0.14 -11.73
N GLY A 258 59.16 1.39 -12.08
CA GLY A 258 59.28 2.53 -11.16
C GLY A 258 58.30 2.47 -9.97
N SER A 259 57.11 1.89 -10.18
CA SER A 259 56.11 1.71 -9.12
C SER A 259 56.46 0.54 -8.19
N MET A 260 57.07 -0.53 -8.70
CA MET A 260 57.45 -1.71 -7.92
C MET A 260 58.57 -1.44 -6.90
N GLU A 261 59.51 -0.53 -7.21
CA GLU A 261 60.59 -0.14 -6.28
C GLU A 261 60.08 0.65 -5.05
N GLY A 262 58.84 1.16 -5.08
CA GLY A 262 58.21 1.87 -3.95
C GLY A 262 56.99 1.19 -3.32
N TRP A 263 56.58 0.02 -3.84
CA TRP A 263 55.30 -0.61 -3.49
C TRP A 263 55.45 -1.70 -2.43
N VAL A 264 55.30 -1.30 -1.17
CA VAL A 264 54.86 -2.20 -0.10
C VAL A 264 53.61 -1.58 0.54
N GLY A 265 52.43 -1.88 -0.01
CA GLY A 265 51.17 -1.87 0.75
C GLY A 265 50.14 -0.74 0.57
N GLY A 266 50.19 0.10 -0.48
CA GLY A 266 49.39 1.35 -0.52
C GLY A 266 48.06 1.40 -1.30
N PRO A 267 47.95 0.90 -2.55
CA PRO A 267 46.84 1.34 -3.43
C PRO A 267 45.71 0.32 -3.70
N ILE A 268 45.81 -0.93 -3.24
CA ILE A 268 44.66 -1.85 -3.29
C ILE A 268 43.59 -1.42 -2.27
N THR A 269 44.00 -0.82 -1.16
CA THR A 269 43.12 -0.41 -0.05
C THR A 269 42.26 0.81 -0.37
N SER A 270 42.70 1.73 -1.23
CA SER A 270 41.92 2.93 -1.57
C SER A 270 40.75 2.64 -2.50
N VAL A 271 40.89 1.64 -3.37
CA VAL A 271 39.81 1.20 -4.27
C VAL A 271 38.76 0.44 -3.48
N THR A 272 39.17 -0.50 -2.63
CA THR A 272 38.24 -1.25 -1.76
C THR A 272 37.49 -0.33 -0.79
N GLN A 273 38.15 0.69 -0.22
CA GLN A 273 37.50 1.63 0.69
C GLN A 273 36.42 2.49 0.01
N GLY A 274 36.60 2.83 -1.28
CA GLY A 274 35.56 3.49 -2.07
C GLY A 274 34.33 2.60 -2.33
N PHE A 275 34.57 1.30 -2.55
CA PHE A 275 33.50 0.31 -2.73
C PHE A 275 32.76 -0.04 -1.44
N ASP A 276 33.45 -0.10 -0.31
CA ASP A 276 32.82 -0.28 1.01
C ASP A 276 31.91 0.92 1.32
N ALA A 277 32.42 2.15 1.15
CA ALA A 277 31.64 3.36 1.37
C ALA A 277 30.42 3.44 0.44
N MET A 278 30.56 3.03 -0.82
CA MET A 278 29.46 2.94 -1.76
C MET A 278 28.41 1.91 -1.32
N THR A 279 28.85 0.73 -0.88
CA THR A 279 27.98 -0.35 -0.43
C THR A 279 27.12 0.11 0.76
N ASP A 280 27.72 0.80 1.73
CA ASP A 280 26.99 1.37 2.85
C ASP A 280 25.90 2.35 2.38
N LYS A 281 26.23 3.27 1.46
CA LYS A 281 25.25 4.23 0.91
C LYS A 281 24.13 3.56 0.15
N VAL A 282 24.46 2.51 -0.59
CA VAL A 282 23.51 1.74 -1.38
C VAL A 282 22.52 0.99 -0.47
N ILE A 283 23.01 0.42 0.63
CA ILE A 283 22.17 -0.22 1.65
C ILE A 283 21.24 0.81 2.30
N ASP A 284 21.79 1.95 2.73
CA ASP A 284 20.98 3.01 3.36
C ASP A 284 19.90 3.51 2.39
N LEU A 285 20.25 3.82 1.15
CA LEU A 285 19.29 4.26 0.13
C LEU A 285 18.24 3.18 -0.15
N THR A 286 18.64 1.92 -0.22
CA THR A 286 17.70 0.79 -0.36
C THR A 286 16.69 0.82 0.79
N MET A 287 17.15 0.96 2.03
CA MET A 287 16.29 1.01 3.20
C MET A 287 15.35 2.22 3.18
N LEU A 288 15.85 3.40 2.82
CA LEU A 288 15.07 4.63 2.72
C LEU A 288 13.96 4.49 1.67
N PHE A 289 14.28 4.01 0.47
CA PHE A 289 13.29 3.84 -0.60
C PHE A 289 12.29 2.72 -0.31
N ILE A 290 12.69 1.60 0.29
CA ILE A 290 11.74 0.57 0.74
C ILE A 290 10.79 1.16 1.78
N THR A 291 11.32 1.95 2.72
CA THR A 291 10.52 2.60 3.76
C THR A 291 9.48 3.53 3.12
N GLN A 292 9.90 4.37 2.17
CA GLN A 292 9.02 5.34 1.53
C GLN A 292 8.02 4.74 0.55
N THR A 293 8.39 3.70 -0.20
CA THR A 293 7.56 3.17 -1.30
C THR A 293 6.75 1.95 -0.91
N VAL A 294 7.10 1.26 0.18
CA VAL A 294 6.43 0.07 0.67
C VAL A 294 5.90 0.28 2.10
N LEU A 295 6.79 0.62 3.04
CA LEU A 295 6.43 0.64 4.47
C LEU A 295 5.43 1.74 4.80
N PHE A 296 5.69 2.98 4.34
CA PHE A 296 4.79 4.12 4.55
C PHE A 296 3.43 3.89 3.89
N PRO A 297 3.31 3.59 2.57
CA PRO A 297 2.01 3.37 1.96
C PRO A 297 1.20 2.27 2.62
N LEU A 298 1.81 1.12 2.93
CA LEU A 298 1.12 0.00 3.58
C LEU A 298 0.75 0.31 5.03
N GLY A 299 1.66 0.95 5.77
CA GLY A 299 1.43 1.37 7.15
C GLY A 299 0.27 2.36 7.24
N PHE A 300 0.28 3.41 6.41
CA PHE A 300 -0.80 4.41 6.37
C PHE A 300 -2.11 3.81 5.88
N LEU A 301 -2.08 2.94 4.85
CA LEU A 301 -3.28 2.24 4.40
C LEU A 301 -3.87 1.37 5.53
N TRP A 302 -3.02 0.65 6.28
CA TRP A 302 -3.46 -0.13 7.43
C TRP A 302 -4.09 0.76 8.51
N VAL A 303 -3.49 1.91 8.83
CA VAL A 303 -4.04 2.88 9.79
C VAL A 303 -5.41 3.39 9.32
N VAL A 304 -5.55 3.79 8.05
CA VAL A 304 -6.83 4.23 7.48
C VAL A 304 -7.89 3.13 7.60
N LEU A 305 -7.57 1.89 7.22
CA LEU A 305 -8.48 0.76 7.33
C LEU A 305 -8.84 0.43 8.79
N ARG A 306 -7.88 0.55 9.71
CA ARG A 306 -8.08 0.36 11.15
C ARG A 306 -9.04 1.40 11.71
N LEU A 307 -8.88 2.67 11.36
CA LEU A 307 -9.74 3.77 11.78
C LEU A 307 -11.17 3.60 11.23
N LEU A 308 -11.31 3.29 9.93
CA LEU A 308 -12.61 3.04 9.32
C LEU A 308 -13.34 1.86 9.97
N ARG A 309 -12.63 0.77 10.29
CA ARG A 309 -13.19 -0.37 11.04
C ARG A 309 -13.51 -0.02 12.49
N GLY A 310 -12.70 0.82 13.14
CA GLY A 310 -12.95 1.31 14.49
C GLY A 310 -14.22 2.14 14.58
N LEU A 311 -14.39 3.09 13.66
CA LEU A 311 -15.63 3.87 13.48
C LEU A 311 -16.85 2.98 13.22
N ALA A 312 -16.69 1.89 12.46
CA ALA A 312 -17.77 0.93 12.25
C ALA A 312 -18.10 0.08 13.49
N ARG A 313 -17.17 -0.07 14.44
CA ARG A 313 -17.31 -0.85 15.68
C ARG A 313 -17.68 -0.02 16.91
N LEU A 314 -17.54 1.31 16.88
CA LEU A 314 -18.08 2.22 17.90
C LEU A 314 -19.62 2.35 17.84
N LYS A 315 -20.28 1.31 17.31
CA LYS A 315 -21.74 1.15 17.23
C LYS A 315 -22.21 0.26 18.36
#